data_AF-A0A2M7G5H4-F1
#
_entry.id   AF-A0A2M7G5H4-F1
#
_cell.length_a   1.000
_cell.length_b   1.000
_cell.length_c   1.000
_cell.angle_alpha   90.00
_cell.angle_beta   90.00
_cell.angle_gamma   90.00
#
_symmetry.space_group_name_H-M   'P 1'
#
loop_
_entity.id
_entity.type
_entity.pdbx_description
1 polymer ?
#
loop_
_entity_poly.entity_id
_entity_poly.type
_entity_poly.pdbx_seq_one_letter_code
_entity_poly.pdbx_strand_id
1 'polypeptide(L)'
;MINFKQLKSVLDQGKDPPAKNQQKYSPLEKLYMESEQAIMLQNQNIYQETKPIPSCEARDIQNFHVRHYGLLSFYQEMQANFEKIEKEINVFELRRLLTYLEEYLTYMRAVIHCSNELVTFRTSVETQTEAVVALNRKLQQTHTPEALKLIEVEMEEILDQAEAFKDKLEDFPIRNISAQTVMPYYECYQQKLHLLQEDLLEASAWIH
;
A
#
# COMPACT_ATOMS: atom_id res chain seq x y z
N MET A 1 28.01 74.15 -0.34
CA MET A 1 28.53 72.82 -0.73
C MET A 1 28.97 72.10 0.53
N ILE A 2 28.23 71.07 0.96
CA ILE A 2 28.58 70.28 2.15
C ILE A 2 29.62 69.23 1.72
N ASN A 3 30.74 69.16 2.43
CA ASN A 3 31.83 68.22 2.13
C ASN A 3 31.48 66.81 2.65
N PHE A 4 30.93 65.98 1.76
CA PHE A 4 30.45 64.62 2.07
C PHE A 4 31.53 63.64 2.57
N LYS A 5 32.83 63.99 2.49
CA LYS A 5 33.90 63.14 3.05
C LYS A 5 34.01 63.25 4.57
N GLN A 6 33.59 64.35 5.19
CA GLN A 6 33.62 64.53 6.64
C GLN A 6 32.41 63.93 7.37
N LEU A 7 31.31 63.66 6.65
CA LEU A 7 30.15 62.95 7.21
C LEU A 7 30.34 61.42 7.29
N LYS A 8 31.34 60.87 6.57
CA LYS A 8 31.63 59.43 6.59
C LYS A 8 32.48 59.02 7.81
N SER A 9 33.26 59.92 8.39
CA SER A 9 34.13 59.58 9.53
C SER A 9 33.42 59.59 10.89
N VAL A 10 32.21 60.15 10.98
CA VAL A 10 31.41 60.18 12.22
C VAL A 10 30.48 58.96 12.33
N LEU A 11 30.19 58.29 11.21
CA LEU A 11 29.36 57.07 11.18
C LEU A 11 30.16 55.76 11.35
N ASP A 12 31.49 55.81 11.30
CA ASP A 12 32.38 54.65 11.47
C ASP A 12 32.98 54.53 12.90
N GLN A 13 32.60 55.42 13.82
CA GLN A 13 32.98 55.34 15.25
C GLN A 13 31.81 54.79 16.08
N GLY A 14 31.52 53.52 15.83
CA GLY A 14 30.54 52.72 16.54
C GLY A 14 30.68 51.24 16.15
N LYS A 15 31.92 50.79 16.01
CA LYS A 15 32.27 49.37 15.87
C LYS A 15 32.01 48.69 17.20
N ASP A 16 30.94 47.91 17.26
CA ASP A 16 31.10 46.48 17.02
C ASP A 16 29.82 45.97 16.34
N PRO A 17 29.90 45.18 15.25
CA PRO A 17 28.76 44.35 14.88
C PRO A 17 28.43 43.49 16.11
N PRO A 18 27.15 43.29 16.50
CA PRO A 18 26.85 42.36 17.58
C PRO A 18 27.56 41.07 17.19
N ALA A 19 28.47 40.61 18.05
CA ALA A 19 29.15 39.35 17.86
C ALA A 19 28.04 38.38 17.45
N LYS A 20 28.15 37.80 16.25
CA LYS A 20 27.31 36.67 15.90
C LYS A 20 27.65 35.66 17.00
N ASN A 21 26.84 35.62 18.05
CA ASN A 21 26.79 34.56 19.02
C ASN A 21 26.46 33.35 18.16
N GLN A 22 27.49 32.73 17.59
CA GLN A 22 27.44 31.36 17.12
C GLN A 22 27.23 30.57 18.39
N GLN A 23 25.98 30.53 18.82
CA GLN A 23 25.53 29.77 19.96
C GLN A 23 25.94 28.34 19.64
N LYS A 24 27.02 27.91 20.30
CA LYS A 24 27.74 26.70 19.94
C LYS A 24 26.94 25.56 20.58
N TYR A 25 25.88 25.15 19.89
CA TYR A 25 25.03 24.06 20.34
C TYR A 25 25.88 22.84 20.71
N SER A 26 25.54 22.21 21.83
CA SER A 26 26.13 20.95 22.25
C SER A 26 25.88 19.88 21.17
N PRO A 27 26.68 18.80 21.12
CA PRO A 27 26.44 17.70 20.19
C PRO A 27 25.02 17.12 20.30
N LEU A 28 24.45 17.05 21.50
CA LEU A 28 23.09 16.54 21.72
C LEU A 28 22.01 17.53 21.27
N GLU A 29 22.23 18.85 21.47
CA GLU A 29 21.32 19.88 20.95
C GLU A 29 21.30 19.89 19.42
N LYS A 30 22.45 19.68 18.77
CA LYS A 30 22.52 19.52 17.31
C LYS A 30 21.76 18.28 16.85
N LEU A 31 21.97 17.15 17.51
CA LEU A 31 21.27 15.91 17.18
C LEU A 31 19.75 16.03 17.39
N TYR A 32 19.31 16.77 18.42
CA TYR A 32 17.90 17.10 18.62
C TYR A 32 17.34 17.90 17.43
N MET A 33 17.99 19.00 17.05
CA MET A 33 17.55 19.85 15.94
C MET A 33 17.55 19.10 14.60
N GLU A 34 18.57 18.28 14.35
CA GLU A 34 18.67 17.44 13.15
C GLU A 34 17.53 16.41 13.11
N SER A 35 17.24 15.76 14.25
CA SER A 35 16.13 14.80 14.34
C SER A 35 14.77 15.47 14.15
N GLU A 36 14.56 16.64 14.76
CA GLU A 36 13.34 17.44 14.57
C GLU A 36 13.12 17.79 13.10
N GLN A 37 14.16 18.35 12.45
CA GLN A 37 14.09 18.74 11.05
C GLN A 37 13.85 17.54 10.13
N ALA A 38 14.50 16.41 10.40
CA ALA A 38 14.33 15.18 9.63
C ALA A 38 12.90 14.65 9.73
N ILE A 39 12.32 14.62 10.94
CA ILE A 39 10.94 14.17 11.16
C ILE A 39 9.95 15.12 10.48
N MET A 40 10.14 16.43 10.61
CA MET A 40 9.27 17.42 9.97
C MET A 40 9.28 17.27 8.44
N LEU A 41 10.47 17.11 7.84
CA LEU A 41 10.60 16.90 6.41
C LEU A 41 9.91 15.59 5.98
N GLN A 42 10.09 14.52 6.75
CA GLN A 42 9.48 13.23 6.43
C GLN A 42 7.96 13.27 6.54
N ASN A 43 7.42 13.93 7.57
CA ASN A 43 5.98 14.13 7.73
C ASN A 43 5.40 14.98 6.60
N GLN A 44 6.12 16.01 6.17
CA GLN A 44 5.72 16.82 5.01
C GLN A 44 5.67 15.98 3.73
N ASN A 45 6.67 15.12 3.50
CA ASN A 45 6.68 14.21 2.36
C ASN A 45 5.46 13.26 2.40
N ILE A 46 5.17 12.66 3.56
CA ILE A 46 3.99 11.80 3.75
C ILE A 46 2.68 12.58 3.49
N TYR A 47 2.58 13.82 3.96
CA TYR A 47 1.38 14.63 3.76
C TYR A 47 1.12 14.99 2.29
N GLN A 48 2.19 15.14 1.51
CA GLN A 48 2.12 15.45 0.07
C GLN A 48 1.92 14.20 -0.80
N GLU A 49 2.18 13.01 -0.25
CA GLU A 49 1.98 11.74 -0.96
C GLU A 49 0.49 11.44 -1.18
N THR A 50 0.15 11.00 -2.39
CA THR A 50 -1.15 10.37 -2.63
C THR A 50 -1.23 9.10 -1.79
N LYS A 51 -2.28 8.98 -0.98
CA LYS A 51 -2.47 7.80 -0.13
C LYS A 51 -2.55 6.54 -1.00
N PRO A 52 -1.65 5.56 -0.78
CA PRO A 52 -1.66 4.33 -1.57
C PRO A 52 -2.92 3.53 -1.32
N ILE A 53 -3.51 3.00 -2.38
CA ILE A 53 -4.69 2.14 -2.33
C ILE A 53 -4.21 0.70 -2.52
N PRO A 54 -4.76 -0.30 -1.79
CA PRO A 54 -4.45 -1.70 -2.03
C PRO A 54 -4.62 -2.09 -3.51
N SER A 55 -3.71 -2.92 -4.00
CA SER A 55 -3.61 -3.30 -5.41
C SER A 55 -3.03 -4.71 -5.53
N CYS A 56 -3.51 -5.49 -6.50
CA CYS A 56 -2.91 -6.78 -6.83
C CYS A 56 -1.77 -6.68 -7.87
N GLU A 57 -1.41 -5.47 -8.31
CA GLU A 57 -0.33 -5.27 -9.27
C GLU A 57 1.04 -5.40 -8.60
N ALA A 58 1.89 -6.26 -9.15
CA ALA A 58 3.20 -6.59 -8.57
C ALA A 58 4.08 -5.34 -8.35
N ARG A 59 4.02 -4.38 -9.29
CA ARG A 59 4.76 -3.11 -9.20
C ARG A 59 4.32 -2.28 -8.01
N ASP A 60 3.01 -2.19 -7.76
CA ASP A 60 2.46 -1.40 -6.67
C ASP A 60 2.83 -2.01 -5.32
N ILE A 61 2.69 -3.34 -5.21
CA ILE A 61 3.07 -4.09 -4.01
C ILE A 61 4.56 -3.90 -3.69
N GLN A 62 5.42 -3.99 -4.69
CA GLN A 62 6.85 -3.73 -4.53
C GLN A 62 7.09 -2.30 -4.03
N ASN A 63 6.41 -1.31 -4.60
CA ASN A 63 6.51 0.09 -4.15
C ASN A 63 6.05 0.25 -2.69
N PHE A 64 4.97 -0.42 -2.29
CA PHE A 64 4.47 -0.39 -0.91
C PHE A 64 5.49 -0.97 0.07
N HIS A 65 6.11 -2.10 -0.27
CA HIS A 65 7.17 -2.69 0.54
C HIS A 65 8.38 -1.76 0.66
N VAL A 66 8.87 -1.24 -0.46
CA VAL A 66 10.01 -0.30 -0.46
C VAL A 66 9.72 0.91 0.41
N ARG A 67 8.52 1.50 0.28
CA ARG A 67 8.11 2.64 1.09
C ARG A 67 7.99 2.26 2.58
N HIS A 68 7.34 1.14 2.91
CA HIS A 68 7.20 0.67 4.29
C HIS A 68 8.55 0.44 4.97
N TYR A 69 9.46 -0.29 4.32
CA TYR A 69 10.79 -0.57 4.89
C TYR A 69 11.67 0.68 4.97
N GLY A 70 11.59 1.60 4.01
CA GLY A 70 12.27 2.89 4.09
C GLY A 70 11.81 3.72 5.28
N LEU A 71 10.50 3.81 5.50
CA LEU A 71 9.93 4.51 6.65
C LEU A 71 10.27 3.83 7.98
N LEU A 72 10.28 2.49 8.00
CA LEU A 72 10.59 1.72 9.20
C LEU A 72 12.05 1.91 9.61
N SER A 73 12.96 1.91 8.64
CA SER A 73 14.38 2.20 8.88
C SER A 73 14.56 3.60 9.45
N PHE A 74 13.90 4.61 8.86
CA PHE A 74 13.94 5.99 9.36
C PHE A 74 13.37 6.09 10.79
N TYR A 75 12.24 5.43 11.06
CA TYR A 75 11.63 5.39 12.39
C TYR A 75 12.59 4.81 13.45
N GLN A 76 13.24 3.69 13.13
CA GLN A 76 14.21 3.04 14.01
C GLN A 76 15.44 3.92 14.27
N GLU A 77 15.92 4.62 13.24
CA GLU A 77 17.01 5.59 13.39
C GLU A 77 16.62 6.75 14.34
N MET A 78 15.42 7.30 14.19
CA MET A 78 14.92 8.38 15.06
C MET A 78 14.76 7.90 16.51
N GLN A 79 14.22 6.70 16.73
CA GLN A 79 14.15 6.12 18.08
C GLN A 79 15.53 5.96 18.71
N ALA A 80 16.52 5.46 17.95
CA ALA A 80 17.90 5.34 18.44
C ALA A 80 18.55 6.71 18.73
N ASN A 81 18.17 7.77 18.01
CA ASN A 81 18.61 9.13 18.32
C ASN A 81 17.92 9.67 19.59
N PHE A 82 16.63 9.40 19.78
CA PHE A 82 15.91 9.81 20.98
C PHE A 82 16.52 9.18 22.22
N GLU A 83 16.88 7.90 22.21
CA GLU A 83 17.55 7.23 23.33
C GLU A 83 18.89 7.88 23.72
N LYS A 84 19.60 8.49 22.75
CA LYS A 84 20.83 9.23 23.02
C LYS A 84 20.54 10.59 23.64
N ILE A 85 19.53 11.29 23.11
CA ILE A 85 19.15 12.65 23.50
C ILE A 85 18.46 12.67 24.87
N GLU A 86 17.56 11.71 25.12
CA GLU A 86 16.68 11.63 26.31
C GLU A 86 17.44 11.51 27.63
N LYS A 87 18.73 11.17 27.58
CA LYS A 87 19.63 11.18 28.74
C LYS A 87 19.81 12.57 29.34
N GLU A 88 19.70 13.62 28.53
CA GLU A 88 20.02 15.00 28.93
C GLU A 88 18.96 16.03 28.50
N ILE A 89 18.17 15.74 27.45
CA ILE A 89 17.19 16.66 26.88
C ILE A 89 15.84 15.94 26.76
N ASN A 90 14.75 16.62 27.14
CA ASN A 90 13.40 16.05 26.99
C ASN A 90 13.04 15.89 25.51
N VAL A 91 12.73 14.65 25.09
CA VAL A 91 12.38 14.29 23.71
C VAL A 91 10.87 14.18 23.46
N PHE A 92 10.02 14.59 24.42
CA PHE A 92 8.57 14.46 24.32
C PHE A 92 8.00 15.06 23.01
N GLU A 93 8.47 16.23 22.62
CA GLU A 93 8.04 16.89 21.37
C GLU A 93 8.46 16.10 20.13
N LEU A 94 9.68 15.54 20.11
CA LEU A 94 10.14 14.69 19.02
C LEU A 94 9.31 13.41 18.92
N ARG A 95 8.97 12.78 20.06
CA ARG A 95 8.08 11.61 20.11
C ARG A 95 6.69 11.93 19.56
N ARG A 96 6.13 13.09 19.93
CA ARG A 96 4.85 13.56 19.41
C ARG A 96 4.88 13.79 17.90
N LEU A 97 5.95 14.36 17.36
CA LEU A 97 6.11 14.54 15.92
C LEU A 97 6.23 13.19 15.19
N LEU A 98 6.81 12.17 15.83
CA LEU A 98 6.99 10.84 15.25
C LEU A 98 5.69 10.02 15.19
N THR A 99 4.66 10.36 16.00
CA THR A 99 3.38 9.65 16.02
C THR A 99 2.71 9.60 14.64
N TYR A 100 2.77 10.69 13.86
CA TYR A 100 2.19 10.69 12.51
C TYR A 100 2.86 9.68 11.57
N LEU A 101 4.18 9.51 11.70
CA LEU A 101 4.94 8.51 10.96
C LEU A 101 4.56 7.08 11.39
N GLU A 102 4.34 6.84 12.69
CA GLU A 102 3.90 5.55 13.23
C GLU A 102 2.51 5.15 12.71
N GLU A 103 1.58 6.10 12.68
CA GLU A 103 0.25 5.91 12.11
C GLU A 103 0.34 5.57 10.63
N TYR A 104 1.18 6.29 9.88
CA TYR A 104 1.38 6.02 8.46
C TYR A 104 2.08 4.67 8.20
N LEU A 105 3.03 4.27 9.05
CA LEU A 105 3.65 2.93 8.99
C LEU A 105 2.62 1.81 9.20
N THR A 106 1.70 2.02 10.15
CA THR A 106 0.59 1.09 10.42
C THR A 106 -0.35 1.01 9.22
N TYR A 107 -0.69 2.17 8.63
CA TYR A 107 -1.47 2.25 7.41
C TYR A 107 -0.80 1.50 6.24
N MET A 108 0.49 1.73 6.00
CA MET A 108 1.23 1.04 4.93
C MET A 108 1.25 -0.48 5.11
N ARG A 109 1.37 -0.95 6.36
CA ARG A 109 1.30 -2.39 6.66
C ARG A 109 -0.09 -2.96 6.34
N ALA A 110 -1.14 -2.24 6.68
CA ALA A 110 -2.51 -2.62 6.34
C ALA A 110 -2.71 -2.66 4.81
N VAL A 111 -2.20 -1.67 4.08
CA VAL A 111 -2.24 -1.64 2.60
C VAL A 111 -1.56 -2.88 2.00
N ILE A 112 -0.35 -3.22 2.45
CA ILE A 112 0.37 -4.43 2.00
C ILE A 112 -0.45 -5.70 2.28
N HIS A 113 -1.03 -5.80 3.47
CA HIS A 113 -1.85 -6.95 3.85
C HIS A 113 -3.07 -7.11 2.94
N CYS A 114 -3.84 -6.04 2.74
CA CYS A 114 -4.99 -6.06 1.83
C CYS A 114 -4.58 -6.36 0.38
N SER A 115 -3.44 -5.84 -0.08
CA SER A 115 -2.91 -6.18 -1.41
C SER A 115 -2.61 -7.67 -1.56
N ASN A 116 -2.08 -8.33 -0.52
CA ASN A 116 -1.83 -9.77 -0.55
C ASN A 116 -3.13 -10.60 -0.56
N GLU A 117 -4.18 -10.11 0.12
CA GLU A 117 -5.52 -10.72 0.01
C GLU A 117 -6.05 -10.61 -1.42
N LEU A 118 -5.92 -9.45 -2.07
CA LEU A 118 -6.32 -9.26 -3.47
C LEU A 118 -5.54 -10.18 -4.42
N VAL A 119 -4.23 -10.35 -4.22
CA VAL A 119 -3.41 -11.30 -4.99
C VAL A 119 -3.92 -12.73 -4.81
N THR A 120 -4.18 -13.14 -3.56
CA THR A 120 -4.68 -14.49 -3.27
C THR A 120 -6.03 -14.75 -3.92
N PHE A 121 -6.93 -13.77 -3.84
CA PHE A 121 -8.23 -13.81 -4.51
C PHE A 121 -8.06 -13.93 -6.03
N ARG A 122 -7.26 -13.06 -6.65
CA ARG A 122 -6.95 -13.12 -8.08
C ARG A 122 -6.43 -14.50 -8.49
N THR A 123 -5.43 -15.03 -7.81
CA THR A 123 -4.84 -16.34 -8.14
C THR A 123 -5.86 -17.47 -8.01
N SER A 124 -6.77 -17.39 -7.02
CA SER A 124 -7.85 -18.36 -6.86
C SER A 124 -8.85 -18.28 -8.02
N VAL A 125 -9.22 -17.06 -8.44
CA VAL A 125 -10.10 -16.83 -9.60
C VAL A 125 -9.45 -17.32 -10.90
N GLU A 126 -8.16 -17.04 -11.13
CA GLU A 126 -7.42 -17.53 -12.29
C GLU A 126 -7.37 -19.06 -12.32
N THR A 127 -7.06 -19.70 -11.18
CA THR A 127 -7.06 -21.17 -11.04
C THR A 127 -8.43 -21.76 -11.37
N GLN A 128 -9.50 -21.16 -10.86
CA GLN A 128 -10.86 -21.63 -11.12
C GLN A 128 -11.30 -21.37 -12.57
N THR A 129 -10.79 -20.30 -13.18
CA THR A 129 -11.00 -20.03 -14.61
C THR A 129 -10.38 -21.13 -15.47
N GLU A 130 -9.18 -21.59 -15.12
CA GLU A 130 -8.55 -22.72 -15.79
C GLU A 130 -9.34 -24.02 -15.60
N ALA A 131 -9.89 -24.25 -14.40
CA ALA A 131 -10.77 -25.39 -14.13
C ALA A 131 -12.04 -25.36 -14.99
N VAL A 132 -12.70 -24.20 -15.12
CA VAL A 132 -13.86 -24.01 -16.02
C VAL A 132 -13.49 -24.33 -17.47
N VAL A 133 -12.36 -23.81 -17.95
CA VAL A 133 -11.88 -24.07 -19.32
C VAL A 133 -11.57 -25.55 -19.53
N ALA A 134 -10.96 -26.21 -18.55
CA ALA A 134 -10.68 -27.63 -18.61
C ALA A 134 -11.97 -28.47 -18.62
N LEU A 135 -12.96 -28.11 -17.80
CA LEU A 135 -14.25 -28.79 -17.74
C LEU A 135 -15.02 -28.63 -19.06
N ASN A 136 -15.00 -27.44 -19.67
CA ASN A 136 -15.61 -27.24 -20.98
C ASN A 136 -14.94 -28.14 -22.05
N ARG A 137 -13.61 -28.27 -22.04
CA ARG A 137 -12.93 -29.20 -22.96
C ARG A 137 -13.33 -30.66 -22.73
N LYS A 138 -13.53 -31.08 -21.47
CA LYS A 138 -14.04 -32.43 -21.14
C LYS A 138 -15.46 -32.61 -21.68
N LEU A 139 -16.32 -31.60 -21.53
CA LEU A 139 -17.69 -31.62 -22.02
C LEU A 139 -17.76 -31.81 -23.54
N GLN A 140 -16.94 -31.07 -24.29
CA GLN A 140 -16.88 -31.20 -25.76
C GLN A 140 -16.43 -32.59 -26.25
N GLN A 141 -15.77 -33.38 -25.41
CA GLN A 141 -15.31 -34.75 -25.70
C GLN A 141 -16.26 -35.83 -25.17
N THR A 142 -17.33 -35.42 -24.46
CA THR A 142 -18.25 -36.33 -23.79
C THR A 142 -19.37 -36.75 -24.73
N HIS A 143 -19.57 -38.06 -24.85
CA HIS A 143 -20.59 -38.65 -25.73
C HIS A 143 -21.45 -39.70 -25.02
N THR A 144 -21.30 -39.85 -23.70
CA THR A 144 -22.08 -40.82 -22.92
C THR A 144 -22.80 -40.15 -21.75
N PRO A 145 -24.00 -40.63 -21.38
CA PRO A 145 -24.74 -40.09 -20.25
C PRO A 145 -23.99 -40.20 -18.91
N GLU A 146 -23.19 -41.26 -18.71
CA GLU A 146 -22.43 -41.45 -17.46
C GLU A 146 -21.30 -40.42 -17.31
N ALA A 147 -20.61 -40.10 -18.40
CA ALA A 147 -19.56 -39.09 -18.38
C ALA A 147 -20.16 -37.68 -18.22
N LEU A 148 -21.34 -37.43 -18.80
CA LEU A 148 -22.05 -36.17 -18.61
C LEU A 148 -22.41 -35.94 -17.13
N LYS A 149 -22.89 -36.96 -16.43
CA LYS A 149 -23.18 -36.87 -14.98
C LYS A 149 -21.95 -36.52 -14.14
N LEU A 150 -20.77 -37.02 -14.51
CA LEU A 150 -19.53 -36.64 -13.81
C LEU A 150 -19.19 -35.17 -14.01
N ILE A 151 -19.45 -34.64 -15.22
CA ILE A 151 -19.26 -33.22 -15.51
C ILE A 151 -20.26 -32.35 -14.74
N GLU A 152 -21.52 -32.78 -14.62
CA GLU A 152 -22.52 -32.08 -13.80
C GLU A 152 -22.06 -31.96 -12.34
N VAL A 153 -21.49 -33.03 -11.76
CA VAL A 153 -20.94 -32.99 -10.40
C VAL A 153 -19.74 -32.04 -10.30
N GLU A 154 -18.78 -32.12 -11.22
CA GLU A 154 -17.65 -31.16 -11.25
C GLU A 154 -18.14 -29.72 -11.43
N MET A 155 -19.25 -29.51 -12.16
CA MET A 155 -19.85 -28.20 -12.35
C MET A 155 -20.48 -27.65 -11.06
N GLU A 156 -21.18 -28.49 -10.29
CA GLU A 156 -21.71 -28.10 -8.98
C GLU A 156 -20.59 -27.60 -8.05
N GLU A 157 -19.46 -28.30 -8.00
CA GLU A 157 -18.29 -27.86 -7.21
C GLU A 157 -17.76 -26.49 -7.67
N ILE A 158 -17.76 -26.23 -8.99
CA ILE A 158 -17.35 -24.92 -9.52
C ILE A 158 -18.35 -23.83 -9.11
N LEU A 159 -19.65 -24.12 -9.09
CA LEU A 159 -20.69 -23.16 -8.71
C LEU A 159 -20.64 -22.82 -7.22
N ASP A 160 -20.36 -23.80 -6.36
CA ASP A 160 -20.12 -23.54 -4.94
C ASP A 160 -18.94 -22.59 -4.72
N GLN A 161 -17.86 -22.75 -5.49
CA GLN A 161 -16.73 -21.83 -5.46
C GLN A 161 -17.08 -20.44 -6.03
N ALA A 162 -17.95 -20.38 -7.03
CA ALA A 162 -18.40 -19.12 -7.61
C ALA A 162 -19.14 -18.25 -6.58
N GLU A 163 -20.00 -18.87 -5.75
CA GLU A 163 -20.68 -18.16 -4.65
C GLU A 163 -19.68 -17.74 -3.57
N ALA A 164 -18.72 -18.61 -3.20
CA ALA A 164 -17.67 -18.24 -2.24
C ALA A 164 -16.80 -17.07 -2.74
N PHE A 165 -16.55 -16.95 -4.05
CA PHE A 165 -15.86 -15.79 -4.61
C PHE A 165 -16.73 -14.53 -4.62
N LYS A 166 -18.03 -14.67 -4.87
CA LYS A 166 -18.97 -13.56 -4.80
C LYS A 166 -19.03 -12.99 -3.38
N ASP A 167 -19.18 -13.85 -2.37
CA ASP A 167 -19.17 -13.45 -0.96
C ASP A 167 -17.89 -12.68 -0.59
N LYS A 168 -16.72 -13.19 -1.01
CA LYS A 168 -15.43 -12.50 -0.78
C LYS A 168 -15.34 -11.16 -1.49
N LEU A 169 -15.86 -11.06 -2.71
CA LEU A 169 -15.84 -9.82 -3.48
C LEU A 169 -16.74 -8.77 -2.84
N GLU A 170 -17.89 -9.18 -2.28
CA GLU A 170 -18.83 -8.33 -1.54
C GLU A 170 -18.28 -7.89 -0.17
N ASP A 171 -17.38 -8.67 0.45
CA ASP A 171 -16.69 -8.31 1.70
C ASP A 171 -15.67 -7.18 1.53
N PHE A 172 -15.02 -7.06 0.36
CA PHE A 172 -13.96 -6.06 0.17
C PHE A 172 -14.42 -4.60 0.41
N PRO A 173 -15.53 -4.10 -0.16
CA PRO A 173 -16.01 -2.75 0.12
C PRO A 173 -16.37 -2.53 1.60
N ILE A 174 -16.91 -3.54 2.28
CA ILE A 174 -17.25 -3.47 3.72
C ILE A 174 -15.99 -3.20 4.55
N ARG A 175 -14.85 -3.77 4.12
CA ARG A 175 -13.54 -3.59 4.74
C ARG A 175 -12.74 -2.40 4.18
N ASN A 176 -13.36 -1.54 3.36
CA ASN A 176 -12.72 -0.42 2.65
C ASN A 176 -11.56 -0.84 1.73
N ILE A 177 -11.65 -2.04 1.15
CA ILE A 177 -10.71 -2.55 0.15
C ILE A 177 -11.34 -2.33 -1.23
N SER A 178 -10.60 -1.64 -2.12
CA SER A 178 -11.04 -1.48 -3.50
C SER A 178 -10.82 -2.79 -4.27
N ALA A 179 -11.89 -3.39 -4.78
CA ALA A 179 -11.82 -4.59 -5.61
C ALA A 179 -11.46 -4.30 -7.08
N GLN A 180 -11.26 -3.03 -7.47
CA GLN A 180 -11.10 -2.62 -8.87
C GLN A 180 -10.00 -3.37 -9.61
N THR A 181 -8.90 -3.72 -8.92
CA THR A 181 -7.77 -4.41 -9.55
C THR A 181 -8.06 -5.90 -9.82
N VAL A 182 -9.02 -6.50 -9.11
CA VAL A 182 -9.39 -7.91 -9.28
C VAL A 182 -10.65 -8.11 -10.13
N MET A 183 -11.48 -7.07 -10.32
CA MET A 183 -12.71 -7.11 -11.11
C MET A 183 -12.52 -7.70 -12.53
N PRO A 184 -11.50 -7.31 -13.32
CA PRO A 184 -11.35 -7.85 -14.68
C PRO A 184 -11.16 -9.38 -14.72
N TYR A 185 -10.49 -9.93 -13.71
CA TYR A 185 -10.25 -11.37 -13.59
C TYR A 185 -11.55 -12.10 -13.22
N TYR A 186 -12.31 -11.53 -12.27
CA TYR A 186 -13.61 -12.09 -11.85
C TYR A 186 -14.67 -12.04 -12.96
N GLU A 187 -14.74 -10.93 -13.71
CA GLU A 187 -15.65 -10.81 -14.85
C GLU A 187 -15.33 -11.82 -15.96
N CYS A 188 -14.04 -12.02 -16.26
CA CYS A 188 -13.59 -13.05 -17.21
C CYS A 188 -13.98 -14.47 -16.75
N TYR A 189 -13.82 -14.75 -15.45
CA TYR A 189 -14.25 -16.01 -14.84
C TYR A 189 -15.76 -16.22 -14.98
N GLN A 190 -16.59 -15.23 -14.61
CA GLN A 190 -18.04 -15.33 -14.71
C GLN A 190 -18.52 -15.55 -16.14
N GLN A 191 -17.93 -14.87 -17.12
CA GLN A 191 -18.27 -15.07 -18.53
C GLN A 191 -17.99 -16.51 -18.99
N LYS A 192 -16.84 -17.07 -18.61
CA LYS A 192 -16.49 -18.46 -18.96
C LYS A 192 -17.38 -19.48 -18.26
N LEU A 193 -17.74 -19.21 -17.00
CA LEU A 193 -18.65 -20.04 -16.23
C LEU A 193 -20.03 -20.09 -16.89
N HIS A 194 -20.55 -18.93 -17.30
CA HIS A 194 -21.83 -18.84 -18.00
C HIS A 194 -21.83 -19.64 -19.31
N LEU A 195 -20.78 -19.50 -20.13
CA LEU A 195 -20.65 -20.27 -21.37
C LEU A 195 -20.64 -21.78 -21.11
N LEU A 196 -19.93 -22.23 -20.06
CA LEU A 196 -19.93 -23.64 -19.66
C LEU A 196 -21.33 -24.12 -19.22
N GLN A 197 -22.11 -23.29 -18.52
CA GLN A 197 -23.49 -23.63 -18.17
C GLN A 197 -24.37 -23.81 -19.42
N GLU A 198 -24.25 -22.92 -20.40
CA GLU A 198 -24.97 -23.01 -21.66
C GLU A 198 -24.59 -24.27 -22.45
N ASP A 199 -23.28 -24.53 -22.59
CA ASP A 199 -22.76 -25.70 -23.28
C ASP A 199 -23.25 -27.00 -22.61
N LEU A 200 -23.30 -27.03 -21.26
CA LEU A 200 -23.75 -28.20 -20.50
C LEU A 200 -25.25 -28.46 -20.70
N LEU A 201 -26.07 -27.41 -20.72
CA LEU A 201 -27.51 -27.51 -21.00
C LEU A 201 -27.76 -28.05 -22.41
N GLU A 202 -27.00 -27.59 -23.41
CA GLU A 202 -27.10 -28.07 -24.79
C GLU A 202 -26.68 -29.56 -24.90
N ALA A 203 -25.55 -29.92 -24.31
CA ALA A 203 -25.07 -31.30 -24.30
C ALA A 203 -26.05 -32.26 -23.63
N SER A 204 -26.68 -31.81 -22.53
CA SER A 204 -27.70 -32.58 -21.81
C SER A 204 -28.94 -32.83 -22.66
N ALA A 205 -29.35 -31.84 -23.46
CA ALA A 205 -30.49 -31.97 -24.39
C ALA A 205 -30.20 -32.91 -25.57
N TRP A 206 -28.93 -33.08 -25.95
CA TRP A 206 -28.52 -33.95 -27.06
C TRP A 206 -28.31 -35.42 -26.67
N ILE A 207 -27.84 -35.66 -25.45
CA ILE A 207 -27.46 -37.00 -24.95
C ILE A 207 -28.66 -37.74 -24.33
N HIS A 208 -29.74 -37.03 -23.98
CA HIS A 208 -31.02 -37.59 -23.52
C HIS A 208 -32.00 -37.81 -24.67
#